data_AF-A0A9K3LXM5-F1
#
_entry.id   AF-A0A9K3LXM5-F1
#
_cell.length_a   1.000
_cell.length_b   1.000
_cell.length_c   1.000
_cell.angle_alpha   90.00
_cell.angle_beta   90.00
_cell.angle_gamma   90.00
#
_symmetry.space_group_name_H-M   'P 1'
#
loop_
_entity.id
_entity.type
_entity.pdbx_description
1 polymer ?
#
loop_
_entity_poly.entity_id
_entity_poly.type
_entity_poly.pdbx_seq_one_letter_code
_entity_poly.pdbx_strand_id
1 'polypeptide(L)'
;MAEGSSSRGLKDESRVVPPAPVIGISSGSVALNHVKIDQISALQDGIDSLSLAMFEALRGLRDAVAPESGNLGGGAGSANNNNSDTTGDFEEFWQSYKNGDAETVALVKKLSPTPPSKREDYIRIHAKVEMEKDAELVARLASAVLQKSANIDDCVSQLPGMHRTRTQQMEYIRTLLEQNQKVAQILEDKYRIASERRDEMRQYVKDRTCEALGIIDD
;
A
#
# COMPACT_ATOMS: atom_id res chain seq x y z
N MET A 1 -1.52 -84.80 21.56
CA MET A 1 -1.62 -84.33 22.96
C MET A 1 -0.36 -83.51 23.21
N ALA A 2 -0.36 -82.22 23.52
CA ALA A 2 -1.40 -81.35 24.05
C ALA A 2 -1.34 -79.96 23.40
N GLU A 3 -2.50 -79.31 23.44
CA GLU A 3 -2.79 -77.95 23.02
C GLU A 3 -2.12 -76.91 23.93
N GLY A 4 -1.95 -75.69 23.40
CA GLY A 4 -1.40 -74.55 24.15
C GLY A 4 -1.63 -73.22 23.43
N SER A 5 -2.91 -72.85 23.27
CA SER A 5 -3.37 -71.54 22.81
C SER A 5 -3.10 -70.44 23.86
N SER A 6 -2.53 -69.30 23.46
CA SER A 6 -2.69 -68.00 24.16
C SER A 6 -2.15 -66.87 23.25
N SER A 7 -3.00 -66.19 22.48
CA SER A 7 -3.80 -65.00 22.84
C SER A 7 -3.03 -63.67 22.88
N ARG A 8 -3.33 -62.86 21.85
CA ARG A 8 -3.61 -61.41 21.86
C ARG A 8 -2.51 -60.43 22.28
N GLY A 9 -2.19 -59.54 21.34
CA GLY A 9 -1.50 -58.29 21.62
C GLY A 9 -1.45 -57.36 20.40
N LEU A 10 -2.61 -56.97 19.87
CA LEU A 10 -2.73 -55.77 19.04
C LEU A 10 -2.14 -54.58 19.81
N LYS A 11 -1.11 -53.95 19.26
CA LYS A 11 -0.88 -52.52 19.45
C LYS A 11 -0.75 -51.88 18.07
N ASP A 12 -1.85 -51.23 17.75
CA ASP A 12 -1.99 -50.13 16.81
C ASP A 12 -1.07 -48.96 17.20
N GLU A 13 -0.93 -48.00 16.28
CA GLU A 13 -0.13 -46.77 16.34
C GLU A 13 1.39 -47.00 16.20
N SER A 14 2.07 -46.58 15.13
CA SER A 14 1.86 -45.39 14.32
C SER A 14 2.50 -45.62 12.94
N ARG A 15 1.70 -45.57 11.88
CA ARG A 15 2.18 -45.39 10.51
C ARG A 15 2.96 -44.08 10.45
N VAL A 16 4.27 -44.14 10.62
CA VAL A 16 5.18 -43.08 10.18
C VAL A 16 5.21 -43.18 8.67
N VAL A 17 4.29 -42.46 8.02
CA VAL A 17 4.41 -42.15 6.60
C VAL A 17 5.76 -41.46 6.42
N PRO A 18 6.70 -41.98 5.62
CA PRO A 18 7.92 -41.24 5.34
C PRO A 18 7.50 -39.95 4.64
N PRO A 19 7.89 -38.77 5.16
CA PRO A 19 7.57 -37.51 4.51
C PRO A 19 8.16 -37.54 3.10
N ALA A 20 7.40 -37.00 2.14
CA ALA A 20 7.88 -36.77 0.80
C ALA A 20 9.24 -36.06 0.85
N PRO A 21 10.17 -36.35 -0.09
CA PRO A 21 11.45 -35.68 -0.13
C PRO A 21 11.19 -34.17 -0.20
N VAL A 22 11.54 -33.48 0.89
CA VAL A 22 11.60 -32.03 0.94
C VAL A 22 12.63 -31.65 -0.11
N ILE A 23 12.16 -31.10 -1.23
CA ILE A 23 13.00 -30.44 -2.20
C ILE A 23 13.65 -29.30 -1.42
N GLY A 24 14.92 -29.50 -1.04
CA GLY A 24 15.78 -28.46 -0.51
C GLY A 24 15.97 -27.42 -1.59
N ILE A 25 15.05 -26.46 -1.64
CA ILE A 25 15.26 -25.19 -2.32
C ILE A 25 16.37 -24.52 -1.51
N SER A 26 17.62 -24.73 -1.93
CA SER A 26 18.77 -23.94 -1.49
C SER A 26 18.33 -22.48 -1.51
N SER A 27 18.30 -21.87 -0.33
CA SER A 27 17.83 -20.52 -0.05
C SER A 27 18.65 -19.47 -0.79
N GLY A 28 18.44 -19.37 -2.11
CA GLY A 28 18.43 -18.09 -2.77
C GLY A 28 17.09 -17.45 -2.42
N SER A 29 17.10 -16.54 -1.45
CA SER A 29 15.97 -15.70 -1.07
C SER A 29 15.43 -14.94 -2.29
N VAL A 30 14.58 -15.58 -3.08
CA VAL A 30 13.62 -14.88 -3.94
C VAL A 30 12.41 -14.68 -3.05
N ALA A 31 12.44 -13.60 -2.27
CA ALA A 31 11.28 -13.10 -1.58
C ALA A 31 10.18 -12.88 -2.62
N LEU A 32 9.28 -13.86 -2.74
CA LEU A 32 8.00 -13.68 -3.42
C LEU A 32 7.17 -12.78 -2.52
N ASN A 33 7.48 -11.48 -2.55
CA ASN A 33 6.61 -10.42 -2.04
C ASN A 33 5.39 -10.38 -2.97
N HIS A 34 4.49 -11.34 -2.75
CA HIS A 34 3.22 -11.49 -3.44
C HIS A 34 2.18 -10.56 -2.78
N VAL A 35 2.49 -9.27 -2.75
CA VAL A 35 1.49 -8.19 -2.72
C VAL A 35 2.00 -7.15 -3.72
N LYS A 36 2.04 -7.56 -4.99
CA LYS A 36 2.27 -6.65 -6.11
C LYS A 36 0.93 -5.94 -6.36
N ILE A 37 0.71 -4.80 -5.71
CA ILE A 37 0.02 -3.74 -6.46
C ILE A 37 0.89 -3.57 -7.71
N ASP A 38 0.28 -3.70 -8.90
CA ASP A 38 0.98 -3.41 -10.15
C ASP A 38 1.62 -2.04 -9.98
N GLN A 39 2.95 -1.97 -10.01
CA GLN A 39 3.67 -0.73 -9.69
C GLN A 39 3.32 0.38 -10.68
N ILE A 40 2.85 0.01 -11.88
CA ILE A 40 2.29 0.94 -12.85
C ILE A 40 0.96 1.50 -12.35
N SER A 41 0.07 0.65 -11.81
CA SER A 41 -1.18 1.11 -11.18
C SER A 41 -0.92 1.97 -9.94
N ALA A 42 0.05 1.61 -9.10
CA ALA A 42 0.45 2.45 -7.96
C ALA A 42 0.95 3.84 -8.41
N LEU A 43 1.70 3.90 -9.51
CA LEU A 43 2.13 5.16 -10.11
C LEU A 43 0.95 5.96 -10.64
N GLN A 44 -0.02 5.31 -11.30
CA GLN A 44 -1.25 5.95 -11.77
C GLN A 44 -2.05 6.55 -10.61
N ASP A 45 -2.28 5.79 -9.54
CA ASP A 45 -2.94 6.27 -8.33
C ASP A 45 -2.18 7.46 -7.70
N GLY A 46 -0.84 7.42 -7.74
CA GLY A 46 0.02 8.52 -7.29
C GLY A 46 -0.18 9.81 -8.10
N ILE A 47 -0.25 9.70 -9.43
CA ILE A 47 -0.50 10.84 -10.35
C ILE A 47 -1.91 11.40 -10.13
N ASP A 48 -2.91 10.54 -9.98
CA ASP A 48 -4.28 10.96 -9.70
C ASP A 48 -4.38 11.67 -8.34
N SER A 49 -3.70 11.13 -7.32
CA SER A 49 -3.61 11.77 -6.01
C SER A 49 -2.89 13.12 -6.05
N LEU A 50 -1.84 13.28 -6.86
CA LEU A 50 -1.17 14.57 -7.05
C LEU A 50 -2.11 15.57 -7.71
N SER A 51 -2.81 15.14 -8.76
CA SER A 51 -3.77 15.99 -9.48
C SER A 51 -4.88 16.47 -8.53
N LEU A 52 -5.43 15.57 -7.71
CA LEU A 52 -6.42 15.93 -6.70
C LEU A 52 -5.86 16.93 -5.68
N ALA A 53 -4.65 16.70 -5.17
CA ALA A 53 -4.00 17.62 -4.23
C ALA A 53 -3.76 19.01 -4.83
N MET A 54 -3.40 19.09 -6.12
CA MET A 54 -3.26 20.37 -6.83
C MET A 54 -4.62 21.07 -7.00
N PHE A 55 -5.68 20.34 -7.34
CA PHE A 55 -7.02 20.91 -7.43
C PHE A 55 -7.54 21.41 -6.08
N GLU A 56 -7.35 20.64 -5.01
CA GLU A 56 -7.69 21.05 -3.65
C GLU A 56 -6.85 22.24 -3.19
N ALA A 57 -5.57 22.30 -3.53
CA ALA A 57 -4.73 23.45 -3.24
C ALA A 57 -5.22 24.72 -3.95
N LEU A 58 -5.49 24.64 -5.24
CA LEU A 58 -6.02 25.77 -6.01
C LEU A 58 -7.40 26.21 -5.51
N ARG A 59 -8.26 25.25 -5.13
CA ARG A 59 -9.55 25.53 -4.53
C ARG A 59 -9.41 26.19 -3.17
N GLY A 60 -8.54 25.68 -2.31
CA GLY A 60 -8.27 26.25 -0.98
C GLY A 60 -7.71 27.67 -1.07
N LEU A 61 -6.82 27.94 -2.03
CA LEU A 61 -6.33 29.29 -2.29
C LEU A 61 -7.43 30.22 -2.80
N ARG A 62 -8.28 29.75 -3.72
CA ARG A 62 -9.43 30.52 -4.21
C ARG A 62 -10.40 30.85 -3.07
N ASP A 63 -10.73 29.86 -2.24
CA ASP A 63 -11.68 30.01 -1.14
C ASP A 63 -11.12 30.95 -0.05
N ALA A 64 -9.79 31.03 0.12
CA ALA A 64 -9.12 31.97 1.00
C ALA A 64 -9.01 33.41 0.43
N VAL A 65 -8.72 33.54 -0.87
CA VAL A 65 -8.48 34.85 -1.53
C VAL A 65 -9.77 35.53 -2.02
N ALA A 66 -10.82 34.76 -2.30
CA ALA A 66 -12.09 35.26 -2.81
C ALA A 66 -13.26 34.37 -2.32
N PRO A 67 -13.61 34.41 -1.02
CA PRO A 67 -14.65 33.56 -0.44
C PRO A 67 -16.03 33.74 -1.11
N GLU A 68 -16.33 34.92 -1.65
CA GLU A 68 -17.57 35.19 -2.40
C GLU A 68 -17.62 34.56 -3.82
N SER A 69 -16.48 34.12 -4.37
CA SER A 69 -16.40 33.57 -5.74
C SER A 69 -16.79 32.09 -5.85
N GLY A 70 -17.02 31.42 -4.73
CA GLY A 70 -17.28 29.97 -4.65
C GLY A 70 -18.69 29.49 -5.00
N ASN A 71 -19.66 30.39 -5.26
CA ASN A 71 -21.08 30.02 -5.36
C ASN A 71 -21.59 29.78 -6.81
N LEU A 72 -20.98 28.86 -7.56
CA LEU A 72 -21.38 28.55 -8.95
C LEU A 72 -21.98 27.15 -9.19
N GLY A 73 -22.47 26.41 -8.18
CA GLY A 73 -23.15 25.14 -8.52
C GLY A 73 -23.62 24.15 -7.45
N GLY A 74 -23.85 24.52 -6.19
CA GLY A 74 -24.40 23.59 -5.17
C GLY A 74 -25.64 24.16 -4.50
N GLY A 75 -26.83 23.80 -4.99
CA GLY A 75 -28.09 24.35 -4.52
C GLY A 75 -28.60 23.82 -3.18
N ALA A 76 -29.45 24.66 -2.57
CA ALA A 76 -30.49 24.37 -1.58
C ALA A 76 -30.07 24.05 -0.13
N GLY A 77 -30.33 25.01 0.75
CA GLY A 77 -30.68 24.74 2.14
C GLY A 77 -29.85 25.47 3.20
N SER A 78 -29.93 26.79 3.26
CA SER A 78 -30.43 27.50 4.45
C SER A 78 -30.21 28.99 4.25
N ALA A 79 -31.31 29.72 4.11
CA ALA A 79 -31.31 31.15 4.23
C ALA A 79 -30.88 31.52 5.65
N ASN A 80 -29.67 32.06 5.79
CA ASN A 80 -29.46 33.13 6.74
C ASN A 80 -28.38 34.09 6.22
N ASN A 81 -28.80 35.32 6.02
CA ASN A 81 -27.96 36.49 5.86
C ASN A 81 -26.81 36.46 6.86
N ASN A 82 -25.59 36.69 6.37
CA ASN A 82 -24.94 37.95 6.65
C ASN A 82 -23.82 38.20 5.65
N ASN A 83 -23.93 39.36 5.03
CA ASN A 83 -22.90 40.04 4.28
C ASN A 83 -21.72 40.33 5.23
N SER A 84 -20.84 39.36 5.46
CA SER A 84 -19.58 39.54 6.20
C SER A 84 -18.50 39.99 5.22
N ASP A 85 -18.71 41.21 4.73
CA ASP A 85 -17.69 42.11 4.24
C ASP A 85 -16.52 42.08 5.24
N THR A 86 -15.27 41.92 4.79
CA THR A 86 -14.00 41.85 5.57
C THR A 86 -13.89 42.72 6.84
N THR A 87 -14.72 43.76 6.95
CA THR A 87 -15.04 44.50 8.18
C THR A 87 -15.58 43.67 9.36
N GLY A 88 -16.32 42.58 9.13
CA GLY A 88 -16.89 41.74 10.19
C GLY A 88 -15.82 40.95 10.94
N ASP A 89 -14.87 40.37 10.20
CA ASP A 89 -13.75 39.60 10.74
C ASP A 89 -12.78 40.51 11.53
N PHE A 90 -12.54 41.73 11.03
CA PHE A 90 -11.79 42.75 11.75
C PHE A 90 -12.46 43.18 13.07
N GLU A 91 -13.78 43.40 13.05
CA GLU A 91 -14.52 43.86 14.23
C GLU A 91 -14.65 42.74 15.29
N GLU A 92 -14.79 41.49 14.86
CA GLU A 92 -14.76 40.31 15.73
C GLU A 92 -13.37 40.10 16.35
N PHE A 93 -12.30 40.24 15.57
CA PHE A 93 -10.92 40.20 16.07
C PHE A 93 -10.64 41.31 17.10
N TRP A 94 -11.11 42.53 16.82
CA TRP A 94 -10.99 43.68 17.71
C TRP A 94 -11.75 43.49 19.03
N GLN A 95 -12.99 42.98 18.97
CA GLN A 95 -13.79 42.69 20.14
C GLN A 95 -13.17 41.57 20.98
N SER A 96 -12.67 40.50 20.36
CA SER A 96 -12.00 39.38 21.04
C SER A 96 -10.75 39.83 21.80
N TYR A 97 -9.92 40.69 21.19
CA TYR A 97 -8.78 41.27 21.87
C TYR A 97 -9.19 42.14 23.07
N LYS A 98 -10.22 42.99 22.92
CA LYS A 98 -10.72 43.84 24.01
C LYS A 98 -11.31 43.05 25.17
N ASN A 99 -11.93 41.92 24.86
CA ASN A 99 -12.46 41.00 25.85
C ASN A 99 -11.35 40.21 26.58
N GLY A 100 -10.08 40.39 26.17
CA GLY A 100 -8.92 39.77 26.80
C GLY A 100 -8.81 38.28 26.47
N ASP A 101 -9.32 37.85 25.33
CA ASP A 101 -9.17 36.47 24.90
C ASP A 101 -7.68 36.09 24.79
N ALA A 102 -7.33 34.95 25.39
CA ALA A 102 -5.94 34.56 25.61
C ALA A 102 -5.20 34.29 24.30
N GLU A 103 -5.90 33.73 23.30
CA GLU A 103 -5.33 33.38 22.01
C GLU A 103 -5.07 34.63 21.15
N THR A 104 -6.04 35.52 21.05
CA THR A 104 -5.89 36.78 20.30
C THR A 104 -4.86 37.71 20.93
N VAL A 105 -4.80 37.81 22.26
CA VAL A 105 -3.76 38.60 22.96
C VAL A 105 -2.37 38.02 22.75
N ALA A 106 -2.22 36.69 22.76
CA ALA A 106 -0.95 36.02 22.47
C ALA A 106 -0.50 36.27 21.03
N LEU A 107 -1.43 36.22 20.07
CA LEU A 107 -1.15 36.45 18.64
C LEU A 107 -0.71 37.90 18.39
N VAL A 108 -1.42 38.88 18.95
CA VAL A 108 -1.04 40.31 18.86
C VAL A 108 0.33 40.56 19.49
N LYS A 109 0.62 39.91 20.63
CA LYS A 109 1.93 40.02 21.31
C LYS A 109 3.07 39.37 20.54
N LYS A 110 2.80 38.29 19.79
CA LYS A 110 3.76 37.65 18.88
C LYS A 110 4.15 38.59 17.73
N LEU A 111 3.18 39.37 17.23
CA LEU A 111 3.34 40.19 16.04
C LEU A 111 3.76 41.65 16.30
N SER A 112 3.47 42.17 17.50
CA SER A 112 3.83 43.51 17.96
C SER A 112 4.37 43.46 19.40
N PRO A 113 5.59 43.96 19.67
CA PRO A 113 6.17 43.99 21.01
C PRO A 113 5.48 45.00 21.94
N THR A 114 4.77 45.98 21.38
CA THR A 114 4.03 46.99 22.14
C THR A 114 2.53 46.75 22.01
N PRO A 115 1.77 46.88 23.12
CA PRO A 115 0.32 46.77 23.08
C PRO A 115 -0.23 47.88 22.17
N PRO A 116 -0.97 47.53 21.12
CA PRO A 116 -1.49 48.51 20.19
C PRO A 116 -2.50 49.42 20.89
N SER A 117 -2.34 50.73 20.70
CA SER A 117 -3.07 51.77 21.44
C SER A 117 -4.08 52.53 20.57
N LYS A 118 -3.89 52.50 19.25
CA LYS A 118 -4.76 53.16 18.26
C LYS A 118 -5.38 52.15 17.32
N ARG A 119 -6.55 52.47 16.76
CA ARG A 119 -7.26 51.62 15.79
C ARG A 119 -6.40 51.30 14.58
N GLU A 120 -5.58 52.25 14.13
CA GLU A 120 -4.66 52.09 13.00
C GLU A 120 -3.56 51.07 13.27
N ASP A 121 -3.14 50.89 14.52
CA ASP A 121 -2.16 49.86 14.89
C ASP A 121 -2.76 48.47 14.74
N TYR A 122 -4.06 48.31 15.06
CA TYR A 122 -4.76 47.04 14.91
C TYR A 122 -5.07 46.70 13.47
N ILE A 123 -5.39 47.69 12.64
CA ILE A 123 -5.57 47.46 11.20
C ILE A 123 -4.26 46.89 10.61
N ARG A 124 -3.10 47.41 11.03
CA ARG A 124 -1.80 46.91 10.59
C ARG A 124 -1.50 45.51 11.14
N ILE A 125 -1.81 45.26 12.41
CA ILE A 125 -1.58 43.94 13.02
C ILE A 125 -2.51 42.89 12.42
N HIS A 126 -3.79 43.21 12.21
CA HIS A 126 -4.76 42.35 11.56
C HIS A 126 -4.32 41.99 10.13
N ALA A 127 -3.94 42.98 9.32
CA ALA A 127 -3.40 42.71 7.98
C ALA A 127 -2.16 41.80 8.02
N LYS A 128 -1.31 41.94 9.04
CA LYS A 128 -0.13 41.08 9.24
C LYS A 128 -0.51 39.66 9.67
N VAL A 129 -1.55 39.50 10.50
CA VAL A 129 -2.12 38.20 10.88
C VAL A 129 -2.66 37.48 9.64
N GLU A 130 -3.46 38.17 8.82
CA GLU A 130 -4.02 37.59 7.60
C GLU A 130 -2.92 37.17 6.61
N MET A 131 -1.90 38.01 6.42
CA MET A 131 -0.74 37.64 5.61
C MET A 131 0.02 36.41 6.16
N GLU A 132 0.14 36.24 7.48
CA GLU A 132 0.77 35.05 8.08
C GLU A 132 -0.08 33.79 7.87
N LYS A 133 -1.41 33.90 8.01
CA LYS A 133 -2.36 32.81 7.73
C LYS A 133 -2.29 32.37 6.27
N ASP A 134 -2.29 33.31 5.33
CA ASP A 134 -2.17 33.04 3.89
C ASP A 134 -0.83 32.38 3.57
N ALA A 135 0.27 32.89 4.13
CA ALA A 135 1.59 32.32 3.95
C ALA A 135 1.67 30.88 4.48
N GLU A 136 1.06 30.61 5.64
CA GLU A 136 1.00 29.27 6.21
C GLU A 136 0.14 28.32 5.35
N LEU A 137 -1.00 28.80 4.85
CA LEU A 137 -1.86 28.05 3.93
C LEU A 137 -1.09 27.68 2.66
N VAL A 138 -0.45 28.65 2.02
CA VAL A 138 0.37 28.40 0.82
C VAL A 138 1.49 27.41 1.13
N ALA A 139 2.21 27.58 2.24
CA ALA A 139 3.29 26.67 2.61
C ALA A 139 2.80 25.24 2.82
N ARG A 140 1.66 25.05 3.48
CA ARG A 140 1.05 23.73 3.71
C ARG A 140 0.63 23.07 2.40
N LEU A 141 -0.05 23.81 1.54
CA LEU A 141 -0.50 23.32 0.23
C LEU A 141 0.68 22.97 -0.68
N ALA A 142 1.69 23.84 -0.74
CA ALA A 142 2.93 23.59 -1.48
C ALA A 142 3.65 22.35 -0.96
N SER A 143 3.76 22.19 0.37
CA SER A 143 4.37 21.02 0.99
C SER A 143 3.63 19.72 0.62
N ALA A 144 2.30 19.73 0.59
CA ALA A 144 1.51 18.56 0.21
C ALA A 144 1.75 18.16 -1.25
N VAL A 145 1.77 19.13 -2.17
CA VAL A 145 2.05 18.90 -3.60
C VAL A 145 3.47 18.38 -3.79
N LEU A 146 4.47 19.00 -3.14
CA LEU A 146 5.87 18.56 -3.24
C LEU A 146 6.07 17.16 -2.68
N GLN A 147 5.44 16.83 -1.56
CA GLN A 147 5.49 15.48 -0.98
C GLN A 147 4.90 14.45 -1.94
N LYS A 148 3.75 14.75 -2.55
CA LYS A 148 3.12 13.85 -3.54
C LYS A 148 3.99 13.70 -4.79
N SER A 149 4.62 14.77 -5.25
CA SER A 149 5.59 14.72 -6.36
C SER A 149 6.80 13.85 -6.02
N ALA A 150 7.39 14.00 -4.84
CA ALA A 150 8.52 13.19 -4.40
C ALA A 150 8.16 11.69 -4.32
N ASN A 151 6.96 11.36 -3.84
CA ASN A 151 6.48 9.99 -3.82
C ASN A 151 6.36 9.40 -5.24
N ILE A 152 5.94 10.20 -6.22
CA ILE A 152 5.89 9.78 -7.64
C ILE A 152 7.30 9.49 -8.15
N ASP A 153 8.27 10.37 -7.86
CA ASP A 153 9.67 10.16 -8.25
C ASP A 153 10.24 8.88 -7.65
N ASP A 154 9.96 8.62 -6.36
CA ASP A 154 10.34 7.37 -5.70
C ASP A 154 9.70 6.15 -6.38
N CYS A 155 8.40 6.21 -6.71
CA CYS A 155 7.71 5.16 -7.45
C CYS A 155 8.33 4.89 -8.82
N VAL A 156 8.64 5.95 -9.58
CA VAL A 156 9.31 5.85 -10.89
C VAL A 156 10.67 5.20 -10.74
N SER A 157 11.46 5.61 -9.74
CA SER A 157 12.80 5.08 -9.48
C SER A 157 12.80 3.57 -9.18
N GLN A 158 11.70 3.06 -8.62
CA GLN A 158 11.54 1.65 -8.23
C GLN A 158 10.96 0.77 -9.34
N LEU A 159 10.56 1.33 -10.50
CA LEU A 159 9.94 0.57 -11.57
C LEU A 159 10.87 -0.53 -12.12
N PRO A 160 10.41 -1.81 -12.16
CA PRO A 160 11.22 -2.92 -12.62
C PRO A 160 11.53 -2.77 -14.10
N GLY A 161 12.80 -3.01 -14.45
CA GLY A 161 13.23 -2.98 -15.85
C GLY A 161 13.41 -1.58 -16.42
N MET A 162 13.27 -0.50 -15.64
CA MET A 162 13.53 0.87 -16.10
C MET A 162 14.97 1.07 -16.62
N HIS A 163 15.92 0.29 -16.11
CA HIS A 163 17.33 0.30 -16.54
C HIS A 163 17.61 -0.58 -17.78
N ARG A 164 16.61 -1.32 -18.28
CA ARG A 164 16.78 -2.29 -19.36
C ARG A 164 16.28 -1.70 -20.66
N THR A 165 17.02 -1.96 -21.74
CA THR A 165 16.51 -1.69 -23.08
C THR A 165 15.54 -2.78 -23.51
N ARG A 166 14.68 -2.48 -24.48
CA ARG A 166 13.76 -3.47 -25.08
C ARG A 166 14.50 -4.74 -25.55
N THR A 167 15.66 -4.57 -26.18
CA THR A 167 16.47 -5.70 -26.68
C THR A 167 16.95 -6.60 -25.54
N GLN A 168 17.50 -6.01 -24.48
CA GLN A 168 17.93 -6.74 -23.28
C GLN A 168 16.76 -7.45 -22.60
N GLN A 169 15.60 -6.81 -22.55
CA GLN A 169 14.40 -7.41 -21.98
C GLN A 169 13.92 -8.61 -22.81
N MET A 170 13.92 -8.51 -24.13
CA MET A 170 13.54 -9.61 -25.02
C MET A 170 14.53 -10.79 -24.94
N GLU A 171 15.82 -10.50 -24.85
CA GLU A 171 16.85 -11.53 -24.65
C GLU A 171 16.67 -12.24 -23.31
N TYR A 172 16.46 -11.48 -22.24
CA TYR A 172 16.17 -12.04 -20.92
C TYR A 172 14.92 -12.93 -20.93
N ILE A 173 13.85 -12.51 -21.63
CA ILE A 173 12.63 -13.32 -21.79
C ILE A 173 12.95 -14.64 -22.51
N ARG A 174 13.75 -14.62 -23.58
CA ARG A 174 14.15 -15.85 -24.29
C ARG A 174 14.92 -16.80 -23.38
N THR A 175 15.88 -16.28 -22.62
CA THR A 175 16.64 -17.09 -21.65
C THR A 175 15.72 -17.73 -20.61
N LEU A 176 14.75 -16.98 -20.08
CA LEU A 176 13.77 -17.52 -19.12
C LEU A 176 12.88 -18.60 -19.74
N LEU A 177 12.47 -18.44 -21.01
CA LEU A 177 11.68 -19.45 -21.72
C LEU A 177 12.48 -20.75 -21.90
N GLU A 178 13.74 -20.65 -22.31
CA GLU A 178 14.63 -21.82 -22.44
C GLU A 178 14.87 -22.53 -21.11
N GLN A 179 15.07 -21.78 -20.03
CA GLN A 179 15.23 -22.33 -18.69
C GLN A 179 13.95 -23.03 -18.23
N ASN A 180 12.79 -22.41 -18.41
CA ASN A 180 11.50 -23.02 -18.08
C ASN A 180 11.27 -24.31 -18.87
N GLN A 181 11.61 -24.33 -20.16
CA GLN A 181 11.48 -25.52 -20.98
C GLN A 181 12.38 -26.66 -20.48
N LYS A 182 13.64 -26.37 -20.13
CA LYS A 182 14.55 -27.36 -19.54
C LYS A 182 14.03 -27.89 -18.21
N VAL A 183 13.55 -27.01 -17.34
CA VAL A 183 12.97 -27.41 -16.05
C VAL A 183 11.73 -28.27 -16.24
N ALA A 184 10.87 -27.93 -17.21
CA ALA A 184 9.69 -28.73 -17.53
C ALA A 184 10.06 -30.15 -18.00
N GLN A 185 11.07 -30.29 -18.88
CA GLN A 185 11.57 -31.59 -19.33
C GLN A 185 12.14 -32.43 -18.17
N ILE A 186 12.97 -31.81 -17.33
CA ILE A 186 13.53 -32.48 -16.15
C ILE A 186 12.39 -32.96 -15.24
N LEU A 187 11.40 -32.11 -15.02
CA LEU A 187 10.24 -32.44 -14.18
C LEU A 187 9.45 -33.61 -14.77
N GLU A 188 9.21 -33.62 -16.08
CA GLU A 188 8.55 -34.71 -16.79
C GLU A 188 9.30 -36.03 -16.64
N ASP A 189 10.63 -36.03 -16.86
CA ASP A 189 11.47 -37.21 -16.68
C ASP A 189 11.42 -37.74 -15.23
N LYS A 190 11.45 -36.82 -14.24
CA LYS A 190 11.34 -37.20 -12.82
C LYS A 190 9.97 -37.79 -12.51
N TYR A 191 8.90 -37.26 -13.08
CA TYR A 191 7.56 -37.84 -12.93
C TYR A 191 7.45 -39.21 -13.58
N ARG A 192 8.04 -39.41 -14.77
CA ARG A 192 8.07 -40.70 -15.45
C ARG A 192 8.75 -41.76 -14.59
N ILE A 193 9.97 -41.49 -14.12
CA ILE A 193 10.74 -42.41 -13.25
C ILE A 193 9.98 -42.71 -11.96
N ALA A 194 9.39 -41.67 -11.34
CA ALA A 194 8.59 -41.86 -10.13
C ALA A 194 7.33 -42.70 -10.39
N SER A 195 6.73 -42.60 -11.59
CA SER A 195 5.58 -43.42 -11.96
C SER A 195 5.97 -44.87 -12.17
N GLU A 196 7.01 -45.14 -12.98
CA GLU A 196 7.54 -46.49 -13.22
C GLU A 196 7.84 -47.20 -11.90
N ARG A 197 8.54 -46.53 -10.98
CA ARG A 197 8.86 -47.10 -9.67
C ARG A 197 7.64 -47.40 -8.81
N ARG A 198 6.57 -46.58 -8.91
CA ARG A 198 5.31 -46.87 -8.21
C ARG A 198 4.63 -48.10 -8.81
N ASP A 199 4.64 -48.22 -10.12
CA ASP A 199 3.99 -49.33 -10.83
C ASP A 199 4.73 -50.65 -10.54
N GLU A 200 6.06 -50.64 -10.55
CA GLU A 200 6.90 -51.76 -10.09
C GLU A 200 6.59 -52.17 -8.65
N MET A 201 6.52 -51.21 -7.73
CA MET A 201 6.20 -51.49 -6.33
C MET A 201 4.77 -52.02 -6.16
N ARG A 202 3.81 -51.50 -6.92
CA ARG A 202 2.43 -51.99 -6.93
C ARG A 202 2.37 -53.43 -7.41
N GLN A 203 3.08 -53.76 -8.48
CA GLN A 203 3.16 -55.12 -9.00
C GLN A 203 3.83 -56.04 -7.99
N TYR A 204 4.97 -55.65 -7.42
CA TYR A 204 5.66 -56.43 -6.39
C TYR A 204 4.78 -56.71 -5.17
N VAL A 205 4.06 -55.71 -4.67
CA VAL A 205 3.12 -55.89 -3.57
C VAL A 205 1.97 -56.81 -3.97
N LYS A 206 1.43 -56.67 -5.19
CA LYS A 206 0.38 -57.55 -5.71
C LYS A 206 0.86 -59.00 -5.72
N ASP A 207 1.99 -59.27 -6.38
CA ASP A 207 2.54 -60.62 -6.54
C ASP A 207 2.82 -61.28 -5.19
N ARG A 208 3.46 -60.56 -4.26
CA ARG A 208 3.73 -61.06 -2.91
C ARG A 208 2.48 -61.29 -2.09
N THR A 209 1.46 -60.47 -2.29
CA THR A 209 0.17 -60.65 -1.59
C THR A 209 -0.58 -61.85 -2.17
N CYS A 210 -0.60 -62.03 -3.49
CA CYS A 210 -1.20 -63.21 -4.14
C CYS A 210 -0.47 -64.50 -3.73
N GLU A 211 0.87 -64.49 -3.75
CA GLU A 211 1.71 -65.60 -3.26
C GLU A 211 1.40 -65.95 -1.80
N ALA A 212 1.36 -64.95 -0.91
CA ALA A 212 1.07 -65.16 0.51
C ALA A 212 -0.35 -65.65 0.79
N LEU A 213 -1.32 -65.27 -0.05
CA LEU A 213 -2.71 -65.72 0.04
C LEU A 213 -2.97 -67.05 -0.70
N GLY A 214 -1.98 -67.61 -1.39
CA GLY A 214 -2.11 -68.83 -2.20
C GLY A 214 -3.03 -68.66 -3.41
N ILE A 215 -3.22 -67.42 -3.87
CA ILE A 215 -4.00 -67.09 -5.06
C ILE A 215 -3.05 -67.20 -6.25
N ILE A 216 -3.27 -68.20 -7.11
CA ILE A 216 -2.62 -68.28 -8.41
C ILE A 216 -3.39 -67.34 -9.33
N ASP A 217 -2.80 -66.21 -9.68
CA ASP A 217 -3.36 -65.31 -10.69
C ASP A 217 -3.24 -66.01 -12.07
N ASP A 218 -4.37 -66.45 -12.64
CA ASP A 218 -4.50 -66.97 -14.03
C ASP A 218 -4.36 -65.86 -15.10
#